data_AF-A0A7K4AIX5-F1
#
_entry.id   AF-A0A7K4AIX5-F1
#
_cell.length_a   1.000
_cell.length_b   1.000
_cell.length_c   1.000
_cell.angle_alpha   90.00
_cell.angle_beta   90.00
_cell.angle_gamma   90.00
#
_symmetry.space_group_name_H-M   'P 1'
#
loop_
_entity.id
_entity.type
_entity.pdbx_description
1 polymer ?
#
loop_
_entity_poly.entity_id
_entity_poly.type
_entity_poly.pdbx_seq_one_letter_code
_entity_poly.pdbx_strand_id
1 'polypeptide(L)'
;MLIAAALIGLYSILLLPLRDSEAWKKRGVTVGGISGIPLLIFLRTTKGLKLLDQLSRPKWIWRTAVTIGIPLVILSMATFLILVLLMTYLMILSPPEPSSYNAPRNILLIPGLNEYIPFLWGWIALFVTMLVHEFAHGILSRVEGVRVKSMGIVTLLVAPIAAFVEPDEEDLFGTKNKPPLVNRAARIRILSAGVIANFMVAALAMALFFGPVLGSISPVDRLIAVGVQEDSIAEEAGFESGMVLLQVNGENAITIEELYSNLGSSMVEMEVLHNGQKEIFNLPGQAARGIMVASIFPDSPADSVGLPAGSVISRIDGKEVVDVEGFRREMNLTRPGQIITITTGSGKSYQVNLTSAAGQGE
;
A
#
# COMPACT_ATOMS: atom_id res chain seq x y z
N MET A 1 -1.93 -34.23 6.13
CA MET A 1 -1.25 -34.74 4.92
C MET A 1 -1.94 -35.95 4.31
N LEU A 2 -2.24 -37.02 5.08
CA LEU A 2 -2.89 -38.24 4.55
C LEU A 2 -4.26 -37.98 3.87
N ILE A 3 -5.11 -37.14 4.46
CA ILE A 3 -6.42 -36.78 3.88
C ILE A 3 -6.26 -36.06 2.53
N ALA A 4 -5.32 -35.12 2.43
CA ALA A 4 -5.04 -34.40 1.19
C ALA A 4 -4.51 -35.33 0.10
N ALA A 5 -3.60 -36.24 0.45
CA ALA A 5 -3.09 -37.26 -0.48
C ALA A 5 -4.20 -38.19 -0.97
N ALA A 6 -5.11 -38.62 -0.08
CA ALA A 6 -6.26 -39.44 -0.45
C ALA A 6 -7.23 -38.70 -1.39
N LEU A 7 -7.49 -37.41 -1.15
CA LEU A 7 -8.33 -36.59 -2.03
C LEU A 7 -7.70 -36.39 -3.42
N ILE A 8 -6.39 -36.14 -3.48
CA ILE A 8 -5.64 -36.02 -4.73
C ILE A 8 -5.66 -37.35 -5.50
N GLY A 9 -5.47 -38.48 -4.79
CA GLY A 9 -5.56 -39.82 -5.37
C GLY A 9 -6.95 -40.11 -5.93
N LEU A 10 -8.01 -39.83 -5.16
CA LEU A 10 -9.40 -40.01 -5.60
C LEU A 10 -9.72 -39.16 -6.83
N TYR A 11 -9.33 -37.89 -6.81
CA TYR A 11 -9.49 -37.00 -7.95
C TYR A 11 -8.73 -37.50 -9.19
N SER A 12 -7.52 -38.01 -9.01
CA SER A 12 -6.74 -38.60 -10.09
C SER A 12 -7.42 -39.82 -10.71
N ILE A 13 -8.00 -40.69 -9.88
CA ILE A 13 -8.78 -41.84 -10.34
C ILE A 13 -10.00 -41.39 -11.15
N LEU A 14 -10.70 -40.34 -10.71
CA LEU A 14 -11.84 -39.77 -11.45
C LEU A 14 -11.45 -39.19 -12.81
N LEU A 15 -10.18 -38.78 -12.99
CA LEU A 15 -9.68 -38.25 -14.26
C LEU A 15 -9.22 -39.32 -15.25
N LEU A 16 -8.95 -40.55 -14.81
CA LEU A 16 -8.50 -41.64 -15.70
C LEU A 16 -9.51 -41.92 -16.84
N PRO A 17 -10.82 -42.05 -16.60
CA PRO A 17 -11.80 -42.25 -17.67
C PRO A 17 -11.87 -41.07 -18.66
N LEU A 18 -11.64 -39.84 -18.19
CA LEU A 18 -11.60 -38.65 -19.04
C LEU A 18 -10.34 -38.60 -19.91
N ARG A 19 -9.21 -39.11 -19.42
CA ARG A 19 -7.93 -39.10 -20.15
C ARG A 19 -8.00 -39.88 -21.47
N ASP A 20 -8.68 -41.01 -21.45
CA ASP A 20 -8.71 -41.95 -22.59
C ASP A 20 -9.93 -41.74 -23.50
N SER A 21 -10.89 -40.90 -23.10
CA SER A 21 -12.10 -40.65 -23.87
C SER A 21 -11.86 -39.75 -25.09
N GLU A 22 -12.06 -40.29 -26.30
CA GLU A 22 -12.05 -39.49 -27.53
C GLU A 22 -13.19 -38.47 -27.62
N ALA A 23 -14.33 -38.75 -26.98
CA ALA A 23 -15.50 -37.86 -26.98
C ALA A 23 -15.17 -36.53 -26.27
N TRP A 24 -14.45 -36.59 -25.14
CA TRP A 24 -14.01 -35.41 -24.41
C TRP A 24 -12.89 -34.66 -25.14
N LYS A 25 -11.96 -35.39 -25.79
CA LYS A 25 -10.94 -34.78 -26.65
C LYS A 25 -11.56 -33.97 -27.80
N LYS A 26 -12.60 -34.49 -28.45
CA LYS A 26 -13.36 -33.77 -29.49
C LYS A 26 -14.07 -32.51 -28.96
N ARG A 27 -14.44 -32.50 -27.67
CA ARG A 27 -15.01 -31.33 -26.98
C ARG A 27 -13.95 -30.35 -26.47
N GLY A 28 -12.66 -30.61 -26.71
CA GLY A 28 -11.55 -29.76 -26.28
C GLY A 28 -11.08 -30.02 -24.84
N VAL A 29 -11.55 -31.07 -24.18
CA VAL A 29 -11.12 -31.42 -22.82
C VAL A 29 -10.05 -32.50 -22.89
N THR A 30 -8.85 -32.19 -22.41
CA THR A 30 -7.73 -33.14 -22.33
C THR A 30 -7.19 -33.21 -20.91
N VAL A 31 -6.86 -34.41 -20.43
CA VAL A 31 -6.26 -34.60 -19.10
C VAL A 31 -4.75 -34.69 -19.24
N GLY A 32 -4.03 -33.83 -18.52
CA GLY A 32 -2.58 -33.87 -18.36
C GLY A 32 -2.19 -34.41 -16.98
N GLY A 33 -0.98 -34.93 -16.88
CA GLY A 33 -0.45 -35.48 -15.63
C GLY A 33 0.88 -34.86 -15.22
N ILE A 34 1.09 -34.81 -13.90
CA ILE A 34 2.39 -34.47 -13.29
C ILE A 34 3.02 -35.79 -12.85
N SER A 35 4.21 -36.09 -13.35
CA SER A 35 4.91 -37.36 -13.06
C SER A 35 4.06 -38.61 -13.32
N GLY A 36 3.21 -38.57 -14.35
CA GLY A 36 2.32 -39.68 -14.75
C GLY A 36 0.96 -39.71 -14.04
N ILE A 37 0.76 -38.91 -12.99
CA ILE A 37 -0.50 -38.84 -12.23
C ILE A 37 -1.43 -37.81 -12.90
N PRO A 38 -2.60 -38.20 -13.44
CA PRO A 38 -3.53 -37.27 -14.06
C PRO A 38 -4.11 -36.33 -12.99
N LEU A 39 -3.82 -35.04 -13.13
CA LEU A 39 -4.22 -33.99 -12.17
C LEU A 39 -4.71 -32.72 -12.86
N LEU A 40 -4.30 -32.50 -14.10
CA LEU A 40 -4.58 -31.26 -14.81
C LEU A 40 -5.65 -31.50 -15.86
N ILE A 41 -6.63 -30.62 -15.92
CA ILE A 41 -7.62 -30.60 -17.01
C ILE A 41 -7.32 -29.38 -17.87
N PHE A 42 -7.03 -29.63 -19.13
CA PHE A 42 -6.86 -28.63 -20.17
C PHE A 42 -8.18 -28.46 -20.90
N LEU A 43 -8.72 -27.24 -20.83
CA LEU A 43 -9.94 -26.84 -21.52
C LEU A 43 -9.56 -26.00 -22.74
N ARG A 44 -9.47 -26.64 -23.91
CA ARG A 44 -9.12 -26.03 -25.20
C ARG A 44 -10.36 -25.45 -25.86
N THR A 45 -10.23 -24.26 -26.42
CA THR A 45 -11.27 -23.60 -27.22
C THR A 45 -10.68 -22.88 -28.42
N THR A 46 -11.42 -22.92 -29.53
CA THR A 46 -11.13 -22.15 -30.74
C THR A 46 -12.03 -20.92 -30.86
N LYS A 47 -13.08 -20.81 -30.02
CA LYS A 47 -14.06 -19.72 -30.09
C LYS A 47 -13.43 -18.35 -29.82
N GLY A 48 -12.44 -18.28 -28.93
CA GLY A 48 -11.72 -17.05 -28.59
C GLY A 48 -10.78 -16.54 -29.69
N LEU A 49 -10.51 -17.34 -30.74
CA LEU A 49 -9.64 -16.92 -31.84
C LEU A 49 -10.23 -15.74 -32.64
N LYS A 50 -11.57 -15.64 -32.74
CA LYS A 50 -12.22 -14.49 -33.41
C LYS A 50 -11.98 -13.18 -32.65
N LEU A 51 -12.07 -13.23 -31.32
CA LEU A 51 -11.78 -12.09 -30.45
C LEU A 51 -10.31 -11.68 -30.59
N LEU A 52 -9.41 -12.66 -30.59
CA LEU A 52 -7.99 -12.45 -30.83
C LEU A 52 -7.73 -11.74 -32.17
N ASP A 53 -8.36 -12.24 -33.24
CA ASP A 53 -8.25 -11.63 -34.57
C ASP A 53 -8.75 -10.19 -34.62
N GLN A 54 -9.83 -9.87 -33.87
CA GLN A 54 -10.35 -8.52 -33.78
C GLN A 54 -9.40 -7.60 -33.01
N LEU A 55 -8.88 -8.06 -31.87
CA LEU A 55 -7.96 -7.28 -31.03
C LEU A 55 -6.57 -7.10 -31.66
N SER A 56 -6.15 -8.03 -32.53
CA SER A 56 -4.90 -7.95 -33.28
C SER A 56 -4.95 -7.05 -34.52
N ARG A 57 -6.12 -6.48 -34.88
CA ARG A 57 -6.27 -5.61 -36.06
C ARG A 57 -5.36 -4.37 -36.05
N PRO A 58 -5.25 -3.58 -34.96
CA PRO A 58 -4.34 -2.44 -34.90
C PRO A 58 -2.88 -2.91 -34.73
N LYS A 59 -2.34 -3.55 -35.77
CA LYS A 59 -1.00 -4.16 -35.77
C LYS A 59 0.10 -3.19 -35.38
N TRP A 60 -0.01 -1.93 -35.79
CA TRP A 60 0.99 -0.91 -35.52
C TRP A 60 1.08 -0.56 -34.03
N ILE A 61 -0.06 -0.48 -33.31
CA ILE A 61 -0.09 -0.19 -31.87
C ILE A 61 0.65 -1.28 -31.11
N TRP A 62 0.30 -2.55 -31.37
CA TRP A 62 0.92 -3.69 -30.70
C TRP A 62 2.41 -3.81 -31.01
N ARG A 63 2.81 -3.63 -32.27
CA ARG A 63 4.23 -3.66 -32.66
C ARG A 63 5.03 -2.56 -31.96
N THR A 64 4.51 -1.33 -31.94
CA THR A 64 5.19 -0.19 -31.31
C THR A 64 5.28 -0.38 -29.81
N ALA A 65 4.17 -0.72 -29.13
CA ALA A 65 4.13 -0.93 -27.69
C ALA A 65 5.14 -2.00 -27.24
N VAL A 66 5.18 -3.15 -27.92
CA VAL A 66 6.11 -4.23 -27.58
C VAL A 66 7.56 -3.83 -27.92
N THR A 67 7.79 -3.16 -29.04
CA THR A 67 9.15 -2.74 -29.42
C THR A 67 9.73 -1.75 -28.40
N ILE A 68 8.92 -0.81 -27.90
CA ILE A 68 9.31 0.12 -26.83
C ILE A 68 9.51 -0.63 -25.49
N GLY A 69 8.69 -1.66 -25.24
CA GLY A 69 8.80 -2.48 -24.03
C GLY A 69 10.04 -3.38 -23.97
N ILE A 70 10.63 -3.77 -25.09
CA ILE A 70 11.79 -4.69 -25.11
C ILE A 70 13.00 -4.13 -24.33
N PRO A 71 13.49 -2.90 -24.57
CA PRO A 71 14.57 -2.32 -23.78
C PRO A 71 14.26 -2.28 -22.27
N LEU A 72 13.01 -1.94 -21.92
CA LEU A 72 12.56 -1.90 -20.53
C LEU A 72 12.63 -3.30 -19.89
N VAL A 73 12.19 -4.34 -20.59
CA VAL A 73 12.28 -5.72 -20.09
C VAL A 73 13.73 -6.14 -19.91
N ILE A 74 14.60 -5.90 -20.90
CA ILE A 74 16.03 -6.23 -20.80
C ILE A 74 16.66 -5.52 -19.59
N LEU A 75 16.39 -4.22 -19.42
CA LEU A 75 16.85 -3.45 -18.27
C LEU A 75 16.33 -4.06 -16.97
N SER A 76 15.03 -4.33 -16.88
CA SER A 76 14.42 -4.89 -15.66
C SER A 76 14.98 -6.27 -15.30
N MET A 77 15.26 -7.12 -16.29
CA MET A 77 15.88 -8.44 -16.09
C MET A 77 17.32 -8.30 -15.57
N ALA A 78 18.10 -7.39 -16.15
CA ALA A 78 19.46 -7.10 -15.69
C ALA A 78 19.46 -6.54 -14.27
N THR A 79 18.59 -5.56 -13.98
CA THR A 79 18.44 -4.99 -12.63
C THR A 79 18.00 -6.03 -11.62
N PHE A 80 17.03 -6.89 -11.95
CA PHE A 80 16.58 -7.95 -11.07
C PHE A 80 17.70 -8.97 -10.80
N LEU A 81 18.46 -9.35 -11.82
CA LEU A 81 19.61 -10.24 -11.65
C LEU A 81 20.68 -9.60 -10.74
N ILE A 82 21.03 -8.34 -10.96
CA ILE A 82 21.97 -7.61 -10.12
C ILE A 82 21.45 -7.53 -8.68
N LEU A 83 20.16 -7.24 -8.49
CA LEU A 83 19.54 -7.16 -7.17
C LEU A 83 19.57 -8.51 -6.46
N VAL A 84 19.25 -9.62 -7.14
CA VAL A 84 19.32 -10.97 -6.57
C VAL A 84 20.75 -11.32 -6.19
N LEU A 85 21.73 -11.04 -7.05
CA LEU A 85 23.14 -11.29 -6.75
C LEU A 85 23.64 -10.43 -5.59
N LEU A 86 23.26 -9.15 -5.55
CA LEU A 86 23.59 -8.24 -4.45
C LEU A 86 22.96 -8.71 -3.14
N MET A 87 21.67 -9.03 -3.13
CA MET A 87 20.99 -9.53 -1.93
C MET A 87 21.57 -10.86 -1.47
N THR A 88 21.91 -11.75 -2.40
CA THR A 88 22.60 -13.00 -2.07
C THR A 88 23.96 -12.73 -1.42
N TYR A 89 24.74 -11.81 -1.98
CA TYR A 89 26.03 -11.40 -1.42
C TYR A 89 25.89 -10.79 -0.01
N LEU A 90 24.95 -9.87 0.18
CA LEU A 90 24.67 -9.25 1.48
C LEU A 90 24.20 -10.27 2.50
N MET A 91 23.35 -11.24 2.10
CA MET A 91 22.86 -12.30 2.98
C MET A 91 23.97 -13.25 3.45
N ILE A 92 25.03 -13.43 2.64
CA ILE A 92 26.21 -14.21 3.03
C ILE A 92 27.06 -13.46 4.06
N LEU A 93 27.23 -12.14 3.90
CA LEU A 93 28.04 -11.33 4.81
C LEU A 93 27.36 -11.02 6.14
N SER A 94 26.07 -10.71 6.08
CA SER A 94 25.27 -10.27 7.23
C SER A 94 23.88 -10.91 7.14
N PRO A 95 23.72 -12.15 7.63
CA PRO A 95 22.43 -12.80 7.66
C PRO A 95 21.46 -11.96 8.51
N PRO A 96 20.31 -11.54 7.96
CA PRO A 96 19.35 -10.77 8.73
C PRO A 96 18.77 -11.62 9.86
N GLU A 97 18.40 -10.97 10.96
CA GLU A 97 17.71 -11.67 12.04
C GLU A 97 16.38 -12.28 11.54
N PRO A 98 15.96 -13.44 12.08
CA PRO A 98 14.68 -14.05 11.74
C PRO A 98 13.53 -13.08 12.03
N SER A 99 12.88 -12.63 10.98
CA SER A 99 11.68 -11.78 11.04
C SER A 99 10.51 -12.48 10.35
N SER A 100 9.29 -11.96 10.53
CA SER A 100 8.13 -12.43 9.77
C SER A 100 8.36 -12.32 8.26
N TYR A 101 9.08 -11.30 7.80
CA TYR A 101 9.41 -11.12 6.38
C TYR A 101 10.32 -12.22 5.82
N ASN A 102 11.30 -12.67 6.61
CA ASN A 102 12.28 -13.68 6.19
C ASN A 102 11.84 -15.11 6.51
N ALA A 103 10.65 -15.30 7.09
CA ALA A 103 10.11 -16.61 7.38
C ALA A 103 9.89 -17.41 6.07
N PRO A 104 10.24 -18.71 6.02
CA PRO A 104 10.09 -19.53 4.82
C PRO A 104 8.68 -19.49 4.18
N ARG A 105 7.65 -19.34 5.02
CA ARG A 105 6.25 -19.17 4.61
C ARG A 105 6.04 -17.93 3.73
N ASN A 106 6.71 -16.82 4.03
CA ASN A 106 6.54 -15.53 3.37
C ASN A 106 7.50 -15.34 2.18
N ILE A 107 8.46 -16.25 2.00
CA ILE A 107 9.28 -16.32 0.78
C ILE A 107 8.46 -16.85 -0.41
N LEU A 108 7.54 -17.79 -0.15
CA LEU A 108 6.67 -18.32 -1.18
C LEU A 108 5.55 -17.32 -1.47
N LEU A 109 5.46 -16.83 -2.71
CA LEU A 109 4.43 -15.90 -3.17
C LEU A 109 3.11 -16.63 -3.49
N ILE A 110 2.65 -17.50 -2.59
CA ILE A 110 1.40 -18.26 -2.75
C ILE A 110 0.30 -17.54 -1.96
N PRO A 111 -0.78 -17.06 -2.61
CA PRO A 111 -1.90 -16.38 -1.95
C PRO A 111 -2.50 -17.19 -0.79
N GLY A 112 -2.71 -16.55 0.36
CA GLY A 112 -3.22 -17.16 1.59
C GLY A 112 -2.20 -17.99 2.37
N LEU A 113 -1.14 -18.49 1.74
CA LEU A 113 0.02 -19.00 2.46
C LEU A 113 0.91 -17.83 2.90
N ASN A 114 1.20 -16.90 2.01
CA ASN A 114 1.93 -15.68 2.34
C ASN A 114 1.05 -14.74 3.18
N GLU A 115 1.57 -14.25 4.29
CA GLU A 115 0.85 -13.33 5.18
C GLU A 115 0.46 -12.01 4.51
N TYR A 116 1.26 -11.57 3.53
CA TYR A 116 1.08 -10.29 2.84
C TYR A 116 0.26 -10.40 1.55
N ILE A 117 -0.10 -11.61 1.12
CA ILE A 117 -0.89 -11.83 -0.10
C ILE A 117 -2.27 -12.38 0.28
N PRO A 118 -3.31 -11.53 0.31
CA PRO A 118 -4.67 -11.98 0.60
C PRO A 118 -5.11 -13.07 -0.36
N PHE A 119 -5.77 -14.12 0.15
CA PHE A 119 -6.13 -15.30 -0.64
C PHE A 119 -6.93 -14.93 -1.90
N LEU A 120 -8.09 -14.30 -1.73
CA LEU A 120 -9.00 -14.01 -2.85
C LEU A 120 -8.36 -13.07 -3.88
N TRP A 121 -7.83 -11.93 -3.42
CA TRP A 121 -7.24 -10.91 -4.29
C TRP A 121 -5.96 -11.40 -4.98
N GLY A 122 -5.13 -12.17 -4.27
CA GLY A 122 -3.93 -12.76 -4.84
C GLY A 122 -4.24 -13.77 -5.96
N TRP A 123 -5.27 -14.62 -5.78
CA TRP A 123 -5.71 -15.54 -6.83
C TRP A 123 -6.30 -14.81 -8.04
N ILE A 124 -7.07 -13.74 -7.81
CA ILE A 124 -7.58 -12.90 -8.90
C ILE A 124 -6.41 -12.25 -9.66
N ALA A 125 -5.45 -11.66 -8.95
CA ALA A 125 -4.28 -11.03 -9.56
C ALA A 125 -3.48 -12.03 -10.39
N LEU A 126 -3.16 -13.21 -9.83
CA LEU A 126 -2.44 -14.27 -10.53
C LEU A 126 -3.18 -14.73 -11.79
N PHE A 127 -4.50 -14.94 -11.71
CA PHE A 127 -5.32 -15.30 -12.87
C PHE A 127 -5.30 -14.22 -13.96
N VAL A 128 -5.50 -12.95 -13.59
CA VAL A 128 -5.46 -11.81 -14.52
C VAL A 128 -4.10 -11.70 -15.19
N THR A 129 -3.01 -11.78 -14.42
CA THR A 129 -1.64 -11.72 -14.94
C THR A 129 -1.38 -12.84 -15.95
N MET A 130 -1.74 -14.10 -15.64
CA MET A 130 -1.56 -15.20 -16.59
C MET A 130 -2.43 -15.06 -17.83
N LEU A 131 -3.70 -14.65 -17.65
CA LEU A 131 -4.62 -14.45 -18.76
C LEU A 131 -4.06 -13.41 -19.74
N VAL A 132 -3.63 -12.25 -19.23
CA VAL A 132 -3.07 -11.18 -20.05
C VAL A 132 -1.74 -11.59 -20.69
N HIS A 133 -0.87 -12.30 -19.96
CA HIS A 133 0.40 -12.82 -20.46
C HIS A 133 0.22 -13.70 -21.70
N GLU A 134 -0.63 -14.71 -21.57
CA GLU A 134 -0.91 -15.68 -22.63
C GLU A 134 -1.65 -15.04 -23.80
N PHE A 135 -2.60 -14.15 -23.50
CA PHE A 135 -3.33 -13.43 -24.52
C PHE A 135 -2.40 -12.51 -25.32
N ALA A 136 -1.40 -11.90 -24.70
CA ALA A 136 -0.42 -11.07 -25.39
C ALA A 136 0.45 -11.88 -26.37
N HIS A 137 0.87 -13.09 -26.01
CA HIS A 137 1.54 -14.00 -26.95
C HIS A 137 0.63 -14.32 -28.14
N GLY A 138 -0.66 -14.57 -27.89
CA GLY A 138 -1.65 -14.79 -28.94
C GLY A 138 -1.84 -13.59 -29.88
N ILE A 139 -2.04 -12.41 -29.32
CA ILE A 139 -2.28 -11.17 -30.08
C ILE A 139 -1.09 -10.94 -31.00
N LEU A 140 0.11 -11.01 -30.44
CA LEU A 140 1.32 -10.64 -31.17
C LEU A 140 1.70 -11.70 -32.21
N SER A 141 1.40 -12.97 -31.94
CA SER A 141 1.49 -14.02 -32.96
C SER A 141 0.64 -13.67 -34.19
N ARG A 142 -0.63 -13.28 -34.00
CA ARG A 142 -1.51 -12.85 -35.09
C ARG A 142 -1.03 -11.57 -35.78
N VAL A 143 -0.47 -10.62 -35.03
CA VAL A 143 0.08 -9.36 -35.56
C VAL A 143 1.30 -9.60 -36.46
N GLU A 144 2.16 -10.56 -36.12
CA GLU A 144 3.33 -10.97 -36.91
C GLU A 144 2.99 -12.00 -38.01
N GLY A 145 1.74 -12.47 -38.08
CA GLY A 145 1.27 -13.41 -39.11
C GLY A 145 1.43 -14.89 -38.77
N VAL A 146 1.76 -15.21 -37.52
CA VAL A 146 1.81 -16.57 -36.98
C VAL A 146 0.41 -17.03 -36.60
N ARG A 147 0.04 -18.24 -37.01
CA ARG A 147 -1.26 -18.83 -36.67
C ARG A 147 -1.29 -19.23 -35.20
N VAL A 148 -2.46 -19.11 -34.60
CA VAL A 148 -2.72 -19.59 -33.23
C VAL A 148 -3.70 -20.74 -33.33
N LYS A 149 -3.28 -21.94 -32.92
CA LYS A 149 -4.01 -23.22 -33.09
C LYS A 149 -5.18 -23.31 -32.12
N SER A 150 -4.92 -23.04 -30.85
CA SER A 150 -5.93 -23.06 -29.79
C SER A 150 -5.54 -22.14 -28.64
N MET A 151 -6.50 -21.88 -27.75
CA MET A 151 -6.28 -21.24 -26.47
C MET A 151 -7.10 -21.96 -25.40
N GLY A 152 -6.78 -21.75 -24.13
CA GLY A 152 -7.51 -22.44 -23.09
C GLY A 152 -7.10 -22.08 -21.68
N ILE A 153 -7.67 -22.83 -20.75
CA ILE A 153 -7.39 -22.74 -19.32
C ILE A 153 -6.97 -24.13 -18.84
N VAL A 154 -5.98 -24.18 -17.97
CA VAL A 154 -5.57 -25.35 -17.22
C VAL A 154 -6.13 -25.23 -15.82
N THR A 155 -6.81 -26.28 -15.38
CA THR A 155 -7.39 -26.35 -14.03
C THR A 155 -6.75 -27.49 -13.25
N LEU A 156 -6.54 -27.25 -11.97
CA LEU A 156 -6.24 -28.27 -10.97
C LEU A 156 -7.46 -28.33 -10.04
N LEU A 157 -8.08 -29.49 -9.92
CA LEU A 157 -9.40 -29.63 -9.31
C LEU A 157 -10.43 -28.74 -10.04
N VAL A 158 -10.87 -27.67 -9.39
CA VAL A 158 -11.82 -26.68 -9.95
C VAL A 158 -11.14 -25.32 -10.17
N ALA A 159 -9.93 -25.12 -9.63
CA ALA A 159 -9.24 -23.84 -9.67
C ALA A 159 -8.50 -23.65 -11.00
N PRO A 160 -8.71 -22.54 -11.73
CA PRO A 160 -7.91 -22.19 -12.90
C PRO A 160 -6.51 -21.80 -12.44
N ILE A 161 -5.54 -22.66 -12.72
CA ILE A 161 -4.15 -22.45 -12.31
C ILE A 161 -3.29 -21.83 -13.41
N ALA A 162 -3.73 -21.90 -14.67
CA ALA A 162 -3.03 -21.28 -15.80
C ALA A 162 -4.00 -21.00 -16.96
N ALA A 163 -3.72 -19.97 -17.75
CA ALA A 163 -4.23 -19.83 -19.11
C ALA A 163 -3.16 -20.35 -20.08
N PHE A 164 -3.51 -20.60 -21.34
CA PHE A 164 -2.52 -20.84 -22.38
C PHE A 164 -3.01 -20.40 -23.75
N VAL A 165 -2.07 -20.03 -24.60
CA VAL A 165 -2.28 -19.87 -26.04
C VAL A 165 -1.23 -20.69 -26.80
N GLU A 166 -1.63 -21.37 -27.88
CA GLU A 166 -0.73 -22.22 -28.68
C GLU A 166 -0.44 -21.56 -30.06
N PRO A 167 0.63 -20.76 -30.20
CA PRO A 167 1.15 -20.35 -31.51
C PRO A 167 1.64 -21.55 -32.33
N ASP A 168 1.61 -21.44 -33.65
CA ASP A 168 2.16 -22.47 -34.53
C ASP A 168 3.69 -22.45 -34.52
N GLU A 169 4.30 -23.46 -33.89
CA GLU A 169 5.75 -23.60 -33.78
C GLU A 169 6.44 -23.67 -35.14
N GLU A 170 5.82 -24.28 -36.15
CA GLU A 170 6.40 -24.36 -37.49
C GLU A 170 6.50 -22.99 -38.14
N ASP A 171 5.50 -22.12 -37.90
CA ASP A 171 5.51 -20.75 -38.39
C ASP A 171 6.57 -19.91 -37.62
N LEU A 172 6.80 -20.21 -36.34
CA LEU A 172 7.69 -19.43 -35.45
C LEU A 172 9.17 -19.79 -35.58
N PHE A 173 9.49 -21.08 -35.59
CA PHE A 173 10.86 -21.61 -35.59
C PHE A 173 11.26 -22.27 -36.91
N GLY A 174 10.30 -22.63 -37.75
CA GLY A 174 10.55 -23.44 -38.93
C GLY A 174 10.73 -24.91 -38.58
N THR A 175 10.83 -25.75 -39.59
CA THR A 175 11.20 -27.16 -39.48
C THR A 175 12.49 -27.41 -40.26
N LYS A 176 13.04 -28.62 -40.19
CA LYS A 176 14.25 -29.00 -40.96
C LYS A 176 14.12 -28.69 -42.46
N ASN A 177 12.90 -28.70 -42.99
CA ASN A 177 12.61 -28.55 -44.42
C ASN A 177 11.97 -27.21 -44.78
N LYS A 178 11.64 -26.35 -43.80
CA LYS A 178 10.90 -25.10 -44.03
C LYS A 178 11.44 -23.99 -43.13
N PRO A 179 11.92 -22.86 -43.68
CA PRO A 179 12.38 -21.75 -42.86
C PRO A 179 11.21 -21.15 -42.04
N PRO A 180 11.49 -20.52 -40.88
CA PRO A 180 10.48 -19.82 -40.11
C PRO A 180 9.81 -18.72 -40.96
N LEU A 181 8.50 -18.54 -40.78
CA LEU A 181 7.74 -17.46 -41.43
C LEU A 181 8.14 -16.09 -40.91
N VAL A 182 8.55 -16.01 -39.64
CA VAL A 182 8.91 -14.75 -38.97
C VAL A 182 10.42 -14.53 -38.88
N ASN A 183 10.82 -13.28 -39.00
CA ASN A 183 12.21 -12.88 -38.77
C ASN A 183 12.56 -12.87 -37.26
N ARG A 184 13.85 -12.73 -36.94
CA ARG A 184 14.33 -12.73 -35.55
C ARG A 184 13.68 -11.65 -34.69
N ALA A 185 13.48 -10.45 -35.23
CA ALA A 185 12.88 -9.34 -34.48
C ALA A 185 11.41 -9.61 -34.12
N ALA A 186 10.63 -10.15 -35.06
CA ALA A 186 9.27 -10.59 -34.83
C ALA A 186 9.21 -11.72 -33.80
N ARG A 187 10.16 -12.66 -33.84
CA ARG A 187 10.26 -13.72 -32.83
C ARG A 187 10.55 -13.17 -31.44
N ILE A 188 11.51 -12.24 -31.30
CA ILE A 188 11.80 -11.59 -30.01
C ILE A 188 10.56 -10.87 -29.50
N ARG A 189 9.85 -10.13 -30.35
CA ARG A 189 8.57 -9.50 -30.00
C ARG A 189 7.58 -10.52 -29.45
N ILE A 190 7.31 -11.60 -30.16
CA ILE A 190 6.37 -12.66 -29.73
C ILE A 190 6.78 -13.25 -28.39
N LEU A 191 8.06 -13.58 -28.19
CA LEU A 191 8.56 -14.17 -26.95
C LEU A 191 8.56 -13.20 -25.76
N SER A 192 8.74 -11.90 -26.00
CA SER A 192 8.71 -10.88 -24.95
C SER A 192 7.29 -10.34 -24.64
N ALA A 193 6.30 -10.67 -25.48
CA ALA A 193 4.95 -10.12 -25.42
C ALA A 193 4.29 -10.27 -24.04
N GLY A 194 4.32 -11.48 -23.48
CA GLY A 194 3.68 -11.79 -22.21
C GLY A 194 4.28 -11.00 -21.04
N VAL A 195 5.61 -10.90 -20.98
CA VAL A 195 6.30 -10.12 -19.93
C VAL A 195 5.94 -8.64 -20.05
N ILE A 196 6.00 -8.07 -21.26
CA ILE A 196 5.68 -6.66 -21.50
C ILE A 196 4.22 -6.37 -21.13
N ALA A 197 3.30 -7.24 -21.48
CA ALA A 197 1.89 -7.07 -21.13
C ALA A 197 1.67 -7.07 -19.61
N ASN A 198 2.38 -7.91 -18.86
CA ASN A 198 2.33 -7.89 -17.40
C ASN A 198 2.87 -6.59 -16.80
N PHE A 199 3.97 -6.04 -17.35
CA PHE A 199 4.46 -4.72 -16.96
C PHE A 199 3.43 -3.62 -17.26
N MET A 200 2.74 -3.68 -18.40
CA MET A 200 1.68 -2.73 -18.73
C MET A 200 0.50 -2.82 -17.76
N VAL A 201 0.07 -4.03 -17.39
CA VAL A 201 -0.97 -4.24 -16.37
C VAL A 201 -0.54 -3.69 -15.02
N ALA A 202 0.71 -3.96 -14.61
CA ALA A 202 1.25 -3.44 -13.36
C ALA A 202 1.30 -1.91 -13.35
N ALA A 203 1.76 -1.29 -14.43
CA ALA A 203 1.79 0.17 -14.57
C ALA A 203 0.38 0.78 -14.52
N LEU A 204 -0.60 0.17 -15.18
CA LEU A 204 -1.99 0.61 -15.14
C LEU A 204 -2.59 0.45 -13.74
N ALA A 205 -2.38 -0.70 -13.10
CA ALA A 205 -2.85 -0.95 -11.74
C ALA A 205 -2.26 0.07 -10.75
N MET A 206 -0.96 0.37 -10.88
CA MET A 206 -0.28 1.36 -10.07
C MET A 206 -0.82 2.78 -10.34
N ALA A 207 -1.03 3.16 -11.60
CA ALA A 207 -1.62 4.45 -11.95
C ALA A 207 -3.04 4.61 -11.40
N LEU A 208 -3.86 3.57 -11.45
CA LEU A 208 -5.21 3.57 -10.89
C LEU A 208 -5.19 3.62 -9.35
N PHE A 209 -4.26 2.91 -8.72
CA PHE A 209 -4.12 2.91 -7.28
C PHE A 209 -3.64 4.28 -6.76
N PHE A 210 -2.53 4.81 -7.29
CA PHE A 210 -1.96 6.07 -6.83
C PHE A 210 -2.72 7.31 -7.32
N GLY A 211 -3.46 7.20 -8.43
CA GLY A 211 -4.28 8.29 -8.97
C GLY A 211 -5.62 8.39 -8.26
N PRO A 212 -6.71 7.84 -8.84
CA PRO A 212 -8.05 8.01 -8.31
C PRO A 212 -8.27 7.39 -6.93
N VAL A 213 -7.67 6.24 -6.61
CA VAL A 213 -7.92 5.58 -5.32
C VAL A 213 -7.28 6.38 -4.18
N LEU A 214 -5.96 6.57 -4.19
CA LEU A 214 -5.31 7.38 -3.15
C LEU A 214 -5.76 8.84 -3.17
N GLY A 215 -5.99 9.43 -4.36
CA GLY A 215 -6.52 10.78 -4.47
C GLY A 215 -7.94 10.95 -3.93
N SER A 216 -8.73 9.87 -3.86
CA SER A 216 -10.06 9.88 -3.21
C SER A 216 -9.99 9.79 -1.68
N ILE A 217 -8.84 9.41 -1.14
CA ILE A 217 -8.61 9.38 0.31
C ILE A 217 -8.11 10.76 0.71
N SER A 218 -9.03 11.68 1.02
CA SER A 218 -8.66 12.92 1.69
C SER A 218 -8.44 12.64 3.18
N PRO A 219 -7.34 13.10 3.79
CA PRO A 219 -7.28 13.18 5.24
C PRO A 219 -8.49 13.98 5.71
N VAL A 220 -9.27 13.41 6.61
CA VAL A 220 -10.34 14.17 7.25
C VAL A 220 -9.63 15.01 8.31
N ASP A 221 -9.41 16.28 8.00
CA ASP A 221 -8.93 17.24 9.00
C ASP A 221 -9.96 17.20 10.14
N ARG A 222 -9.53 16.73 11.31
CA ARG A 222 -10.36 16.74 12.51
C ARG A 222 -9.47 17.10 13.66
N LEU A 223 -10.01 17.87 14.59
CA LEU A 223 -9.37 18.13 15.86
C LEU A 223 -9.46 16.88 16.72
N ILE A 224 -8.31 16.35 17.11
CA ILE A 224 -8.21 15.19 17.99
C ILE A 224 -7.56 15.65 19.29
N ALA A 225 -8.19 15.36 20.42
CA ALA A 225 -7.59 15.55 21.73
C ALA A 225 -6.43 14.55 21.87
N VAL A 226 -5.18 15.04 21.81
CA VAL A 226 -3.99 14.17 21.95
C VAL A 226 -3.70 13.86 23.42
N GLY A 227 -4.06 14.78 24.31
CA GLY A 227 -3.93 14.63 25.75
C GLY A 227 -4.78 15.66 26.46
N VAL A 228 -5.13 15.36 27.71
CA VAL A 228 -5.93 16.22 28.58
C VAL A 228 -5.09 16.51 29.82
N GLN A 229 -5.01 17.78 30.20
CA GLN A 229 -4.20 18.22 31.33
C GLN A 229 -4.94 17.92 32.65
N GLU A 230 -4.20 17.43 33.65
CA GLU A 230 -4.71 17.25 35.02
C GLU A 230 -5.21 18.58 35.60
N ASP A 231 -6.31 18.54 36.37
CA ASP A 231 -7.02 19.68 36.96
C ASP A 231 -7.53 20.71 35.93
N SER A 232 -7.72 20.28 34.67
CA SER A 232 -8.25 21.15 33.62
C SER A 232 -9.78 21.05 33.50
N ILE A 233 -10.38 22.12 32.97
CA ILE A 233 -11.81 22.19 32.66
C ILE A 233 -12.21 21.04 31.71
N ALA A 234 -11.32 20.65 30.81
CA ALA A 234 -11.55 19.55 29.88
C ALA A 234 -11.60 18.19 30.61
N GLU A 235 -10.70 17.95 31.57
CA GLU A 235 -10.72 16.74 32.40
C GLU A 235 -11.99 16.67 33.27
N GLU A 236 -12.35 17.79 33.92
CA GLU A 236 -13.57 17.86 34.74
C GLU A 236 -14.85 17.58 33.93
N ALA A 237 -14.87 17.99 32.66
CA ALA A 237 -15.96 17.67 31.75
C ALA A 237 -15.95 16.21 31.27
N GLY A 238 -14.84 15.48 31.43
CA GLY A 238 -14.67 14.10 31.01
C GLY A 238 -14.05 13.94 29.63
N PHE A 239 -13.30 14.93 29.13
CA PHE A 239 -12.51 14.73 27.91
C PHE A 239 -11.41 13.70 28.14
N GLU A 240 -11.17 12.89 27.11
CA GLU A 240 -10.08 11.90 27.09
C GLU A 240 -9.23 12.05 25.83
N SER A 241 -8.00 11.51 25.89
CA SER A 241 -7.15 11.39 24.70
C SER A 241 -7.80 10.46 23.67
N GLY A 242 -7.74 10.84 22.39
CA GLY A 242 -8.36 10.13 21.27
C GLY A 242 -9.79 10.57 20.95
N MET A 243 -10.39 11.45 21.75
CA MET A 243 -11.67 12.09 21.40
C MET A 243 -11.49 13.00 20.19
N VAL A 244 -12.43 12.92 19.24
CA VAL A 244 -12.40 13.70 18.00
C VAL A 244 -13.49 14.77 18.06
N LEU A 245 -13.09 16.04 18.13
CA LEU A 245 -14.04 17.15 18.11
C LEU A 245 -14.69 17.28 16.73
N LEU A 246 -16.01 17.30 16.71
CA LEU A 246 -16.83 17.43 15.50
C LEU A 246 -17.34 18.87 15.36
N GLN A 247 -17.94 19.40 16.43
CA GLN A 247 -18.62 20.69 16.42
C GLN A 247 -18.43 21.46 17.72
N VAL A 248 -18.52 22.78 17.63
CA VAL A 248 -18.51 23.73 18.73
C VAL A 248 -19.65 24.71 18.49
N ASN A 249 -20.65 24.73 19.38
CA ASN A 249 -21.88 25.51 19.26
C ASN A 249 -22.65 25.26 17.95
N GLY A 250 -22.66 24.01 17.46
CA GLY A 250 -23.33 23.63 16.21
C GLY A 250 -22.58 24.01 14.92
N GLU A 251 -21.45 24.69 15.03
CA GLU A 251 -20.53 24.97 13.92
C GLU A 251 -19.44 23.90 13.86
N ASN A 252 -19.02 23.51 12.64
CA ASN A 252 -17.93 22.54 12.50
C ASN A 252 -16.63 23.12 13.03
N ALA A 253 -15.93 22.36 13.89
CA ALA A 253 -14.63 22.73 14.44
C ALA A 253 -13.56 21.79 13.87
N ILE A 254 -13.17 22.06 12.62
CA ILE A 254 -12.27 21.21 11.84
C ILE A 254 -10.81 21.62 12.10
N THR A 255 -10.60 22.89 12.43
CA THR A 255 -9.26 23.47 12.70
C THR A 255 -9.16 24.09 14.10
N ILE A 256 -7.94 24.19 14.62
CA ILE A 256 -7.65 24.82 15.93
C ILE A 256 -8.19 26.26 15.95
N GLU A 257 -8.05 26.98 14.85
CA GLU A 257 -8.50 28.37 14.73
C GLU A 257 -10.04 28.49 14.80
N GLU A 258 -10.77 27.60 14.11
CA GLU A 258 -12.23 27.52 14.19
C GLU A 258 -12.73 27.15 15.59
N LEU A 259 -12.03 26.24 16.28
CA LEU A 259 -12.32 25.94 17.68
C LEU A 259 -12.23 27.22 18.52
N TYR A 260 -11.12 27.96 18.43
CA TYR A 260 -10.95 29.18 19.21
C TYR A 260 -11.88 30.33 18.79
N SER A 261 -12.27 30.43 17.53
CA SER A 261 -13.25 31.44 17.11
C SER A 261 -14.67 31.15 17.59
N ASN A 262 -14.99 29.86 17.78
CA ASN A 262 -16.30 29.41 18.25
C ASN A 262 -16.38 29.29 19.79
N LEU A 263 -15.22 29.31 20.45
CA LEU A 263 -15.10 29.52 21.88
C LEU A 263 -15.46 30.98 22.22
N GLY A 264 -16.25 31.17 23.28
CA GLY A 264 -16.73 32.49 23.71
C GLY A 264 -16.67 32.66 25.21
N SER A 265 -17.19 33.77 25.74
CA SER A 265 -17.17 34.03 27.19
C SER A 265 -18.19 33.23 28.01
N SER A 266 -19.03 32.42 27.35
CA SER A 266 -20.15 31.66 27.92
C SER A 266 -19.95 30.15 27.81
N MET A 267 -20.89 29.36 28.32
CA MET A 267 -20.89 27.91 28.10
C MET A 267 -20.95 27.59 26.60
N VAL A 268 -20.18 26.60 26.20
CA VAL A 268 -20.00 26.13 24.83
C VAL A 268 -20.35 24.66 24.79
N GLU A 269 -21.23 24.31 23.85
CA GLU A 269 -21.59 22.93 23.57
C GLU A 269 -20.58 22.36 22.55
N MET A 270 -19.95 21.24 22.90
CA MET A 270 -19.00 20.55 22.03
C MET A 270 -19.51 19.16 21.70
N GLU A 271 -19.66 18.86 20.41
CA GLU A 271 -19.95 17.51 19.95
C GLU A 271 -18.63 16.81 19.62
N VAL A 272 -18.38 15.68 20.27
CA VAL A 272 -17.17 14.86 20.04
C VAL A 272 -17.55 13.44 19.63
N LEU A 273 -16.65 12.78 18.91
CA LEU A 273 -16.73 11.37 18.57
C LEU A 273 -15.70 10.60 19.41
N HIS A 274 -16.17 9.66 20.22
CA HIS A 274 -15.33 8.76 21.00
C HIS A 274 -15.83 7.32 20.86
N ASN A 275 -14.95 6.37 20.54
CA ASN A 275 -15.31 4.95 20.36
C ASN A 275 -16.47 4.70 19.36
N GLY A 276 -16.61 5.57 18.36
CA GLY A 276 -17.67 5.51 17.34
C GLY A 276 -19.02 6.06 17.79
N GLN A 277 -19.13 6.59 19.01
CA GLN A 277 -20.33 7.24 19.54
C GLN A 277 -20.13 8.75 19.61
N LYS A 278 -21.22 9.48 19.36
CA LYS A 278 -21.27 10.94 19.50
C LYS A 278 -21.63 11.28 20.93
N GLU A 279 -20.80 12.10 21.56
CA GLU A 279 -20.96 12.57 22.93
C GLU A 279 -20.99 14.10 22.92
N ILE A 280 -21.75 14.70 23.84
CA ILE A 280 -21.90 16.15 23.94
C ILE A 280 -21.37 16.59 25.29
N PHE A 281 -20.43 17.54 25.26
CA PHE A 281 -19.81 18.13 26.43
C PHE A 281 -20.15 19.61 26.52
N ASN A 282 -20.36 20.10 27.74
CA ASN A 282 -20.62 21.51 28.00
C ASN A 282 -19.44 22.07 28.79
N LEU A 283 -18.71 22.99 28.17
CA LEU A 283 -17.51 23.59 28.73
C LEU A 283 -17.68 25.11 28.86
N PRO A 284 -17.17 25.77 29.90
CA PRO A 284 -17.02 27.22 29.88
C PRO A 284 -16.07 27.61 28.74
N GLY A 285 -16.49 28.53 27.87
CA GLY A 285 -15.78 28.86 26.63
C GLY A 285 -14.47 29.65 26.81
N GLN A 286 -13.99 29.83 28.04
CA GLN A 286 -12.69 30.44 28.29
C GLN A 286 -11.59 29.36 28.27
N ALA A 287 -11.05 29.08 27.09
CA ALA A 287 -9.88 28.23 26.95
C ALA A 287 -8.61 29.09 26.93
N ALA A 288 -7.65 28.78 27.80
CA ALA A 288 -6.32 29.35 27.72
C ALA A 288 -5.55 28.66 26.59
N ARG A 289 -5.19 29.42 25.54
CA ARG A 289 -4.27 28.97 24.49
C ARG A 289 -2.82 29.21 24.94
N GLY A 290 -1.93 28.28 24.63
CA GLY A 290 -0.53 28.40 25.01
C GLY A 290 0.34 27.23 24.59
N ILE A 291 1.59 27.23 25.08
CA ILE A 291 2.58 26.20 24.78
C ILE A 291 2.76 25.29 25.98
N MET A 292 2.61 24.00 25.78
CA MET A 292 2.86 23.01 26.81
C MET A 292 4.36 22.83 27.05
N VAL A 293 4.78 22.90 28.31
CA VAL A 293 6.12 22.58 28.79
C VAL A 293 6.24 21.07 28.88
N ALA A 294 6.81 20.40 27.88
CA ALA A 294 6.92 18.95 27.88
C ALA A 294 7.80 18.41 29.01
N SER A 295 8.93 19.07 29.26
CA SER A 295 9.90 18.70 30.28
C SER A 295 10.70 19.91 30.72
N ILE A 296 11.35 19.81 31.87
CA ILE A 296 12.22 20.84 32.42
C ILE A 296 13.57 20.21 32.70
N PHE A 297 14.63 20.90 32.29
CA PHE A 297 16.00 20.45 32.55
C PHE A 297 16.37 20.70 34.02
N PRO A 298 16.98 19.73 34.71
CA PRO A 298 17.53 19.94 36.04
C PRO A 298 18.51 21.13 36.06
N ASP A 299 18.51 21.88 37.16
CA ASP A 299 19.37 23.06 37.37
C ASP A 299 19.12 24.23 36.37
N SER A 300 18.02 24.19 35.62
CA SER A 300 17.62 25.29 34.73
C SER A 300 16.93 26.43 35.48
N PRO A 301 16.85 27.64 34.90
CA PRO A 301 16.04 28.73 35.45
C PRO A 301 14.58 28.34 35.73
N ALA A 302 13.98 27.52 34.87
CA ALA A 302 12.61 27.03 35.04
C ALA A 302 12.49 26.04 36.23
N ASP A 303 13.50 25.20 36.43
CA ASP A 303 13.58 24.26 37.57
C ASP A 303 13.73 25.02 38.90
N SER A 304 14.56 26.07 38.91
CA SER A 304 14.83 26.88 40.12
C SER A 304 13.60 27.57 40.72
N VAL A 305 12.58 27.81 39.89
CA VAL A 305 11.31 28.42 40.30
C VAL A 305 10.20 27.39 40.52
N GLY A 306 10.50 26.11 40.33
CA GLY A 306 9.54 25.02 40.42
C GLY A 306 8.42 25.12 39.39
N LEU A 307 8.72 25.60 38.17
CA LEU A 307 7.76 25.49 37.07
C LEU A 307 7.48 23.98 36.87
N PRO A 308 6.24 23.51 36.82
CA PRO A 308 5.97 22.09 36.62
C PRO A 308 5.99 21.73 35.12
N ALA A 309 6.56 20.58 34.79
CA ALA A 309 6.35 19.95 33.49
C ALA A 309 4.85 19.64 33.30
N GLY A 310 4.38 19.70 32.06
CA GLY A 310 2.95 19.64 31.71
C GLY A 310 2.21 20.98 31.83
N SER A 311 2.82 22.01 32.41
CA SER A 311 2.19 23.35 32.46
C SER A 311 2.10 23.97 31.07
N VAL A 312 1.03 24.71 30.80
CA VAL A 312 0.84 25.45 29.55
C VAL A 312 1.24 26.90 29.78
N ILE A 313 2.26 27.41 29.10
CA ILE A 313 2.64 28.84 29.13
C ILE A 313 1.67 29.61 28.24
N SER A 314 0.91 30.52 28.84
CA SER A 314 -0.07 31.37 28.14
C SER A 314 0.45 32.79 27.92
N ARG A 315 1.31 33.31 28.81
CA ARG A 315 1.88 34.65 28.70
C ARG A 315 3.34 34.73 29.18
N ILE A 316 4.10 35.63 28.57
CA ILE A 316 5.44 36.04 29.03
C ILE A 316 5.44 37.56 29.19
N ASP A 317 5.81 38.05 30.39
CA ASP A 317 5.81 39.48 30.76
C ASP A 317 4.48 40.18 30.42
N GLY A 318 3.37 39.45 30.62
CA GLY A 318 2.04 39.94 30.35
C GLY A 318 1.66 40.01 28.86
N LYS A 319 2.47 39.51 27.93
CA LYS A 319 2.08 39.34 26.51
C LYS A 319 1.65 37.91 26.24
N GLU A 320 0.60 37.73 25.43
CA GLU A 320 0.10 36.41 25.07
C GLU A 320 1.05 35.65 24.14
N VAL A 321 1.17 34.35 24.42
CA VAL A 321 2.02 33.42 23.70
C VAL A 321 1.17 32.20 23.38
N VAL A 322 0.78 32.07 22.11
CA VAL A 322 -0.18 31.06 21.66
C VAL A 322 0.45 29.93 20.84
N ASP A 323 1.73 30.09 20.45
CA ASP A 323 2.49 29.17 19.62
C ASP A 323 4.01 29.34 19.85
N VAL A 324 4.77 28.35 19.38
CA VAL A 324 6.24 28.28 19.51
C VAL A 324 6.93 29.50 18.90
N GLU A 325 6.40 30.04 17.80
CA GLU A 325 6.95 31.24 17.16
C GLU A 325 6.77 32.47 18.04
N GLY A 326 5.62 32.63 18.67
CA GLY A 326 5.34 33.67 19.66
C GLY A 326 6.25 33.59 20.87
N PHE A 327 6.48 32.41 21.40
CA PHE A 327 7.43 32.20 22.50
C PHE A 327 8.85 32.57 22.11
N ARG A 328 9.32 32.07 20.96
CA ARG A 328 10.66 32.33 20.47
C ARG A 328 10.89 33.82 20.22
N ARG A 329 9.89 34.52 19.69
CA ARG A 329 9.92 35.97 19.51
C ARG A 329 10.09 36.70 20.84
N GLU A 330 9.32 36.36 21.86
CA GLU A 330 9.46 37.00 23.17
C GLU A 330 10.81 36.66 23.83
N MET A 331 11.25 35.41 23.78
CA MET A 331 12.54 35.00 24.33
C MET A 331 13.72 35.70 23.63
N ASN A 332 13.67 35.92 22.31
CA ASN A 332 14.71 36.63 21.56
C ASN A 332 14.84 38.12 21.94
N LEU A 333 13.84 38.70 22.60
CA LEU A 333 13.89 40.08 23.10
C LEU A 333 14.51 40.17 24.50
N THR A 334 14.73 39.04 25.17
CA THR A 334 15.26 38.98 26.53
C THR A 334 16.79 39.00 26.55
N ARG A 335 17.37 39.22 27.74
CA ARG A 335 18.83 39.22 27.95
C ARG A 335 19.21 38.32 29.14
N PRO A 336 20.43 37.77 29.17
CA PRO A 336 20.94 37.08 30.34
C PRO A 336 20.88 37.98 31.60
N GLY A 337 20.43 37.41 32.72
CA GLY A 337 20.20 38.09 33.99
C GLY A 337 18.88 38.85 34.08
N GLN A 338 18.05 38.84 33.03
CA GLN A 338 16.72 39.44 33.06
C GLN A 338 15.74 38.51 33.77
N ILE A 339 14.92 39.07 34.66
CA ILE A 339 13.79 38.36 35.27
C ILE A 339 12.58 38.53 34.37
N ILE A 340 11.99 37.42 33.94
CA ILE A 340 10.75 37.39 33.17
C ILE A 340 9.62 36.76 34.00
N THR A 341 8.39 37.16 33.75
CA THR A 341 7.20 36.58 34.37
C THR A 341 6.51 35.64 33.40
N ILE A 342 6.58 34.33 33.68
CA ILE A 342 5.85 33.31 32.94
C ILE A 342 4.49 33.10 33.62
N THR A 343 3.40 33.34 32.89
CA THR A 343 2.05 33.01 33.35
C THR A 343 1.58 31.73 32.68
N THR A 344 1.11 30.78 33.49
CA THR A 344 0.57 29.51 33.01
C THR A 344 -0.92 29.60 32.69
N GLY A 345 -1.47 28.62 31.95
CA GLY A 345 -2.89 28.52 31.61
C GLY A 345 -3.80 28.42 32.83
N SER A 346 -3.28 27.92 33.96
CA SER A 346 -4.00 27.90 35.25
C SER A 346 -3.99 29.25 35.99
N GLY A 347 -3.41 30.29 35.39
CA GLY A 347 -3.27 31.62 36.00
C GLY A 347 -2.14 31.77 37.03
N LYS A 348 -1.34 30.72 37.28
CA LYS A 348 -0.16 30.81 38.17
C LYS A 348 0.99 31.50 37.43
N SER A 349 1.65 32.44 38.12
CA SER A 349 2.79 33.19 37.58
C SER A 349 4.09 32.82 38.28
N TYR A 350 5.15 32.66 37.50
CA TYR A 350 6.50 32.31 37.94
C TYR A 350 7.48 33.39 37.48
N GLN A 351 8.33 33.89 38.37
CA GLN A 351 9.37 34.85 38.04
C GLN A 351 10.68 34.12 37.78
N VAL A 352 11.06 33.98 36.52
CA VAL A 352 12.24 33.22 36.07
C VAL A 352 13.40 34.17 35.82
N ASN A 353 14.50 33.97 36.52
CA ASN A 353 15.74 34.71 36.27
C ASN A 353 16.55 34.02 35.16
N LEU A 354 16.58 34.62 33.97
CA LEU A 354 17.22 34.02 32.80
C LEU A 354 18.75 33.98 32.96
N THR A 355 19.37 32.85 32.61
CA THR A 355 20.82 32.69 32.60
C THR A 355 21.36 32.73 31.16
N SER A 356 22.67 32.92 30.99
CA SER A 356 23.27 32.86 29.66
C SER A 356 23.15 31.46 29.04
N ALA A 357 23.05 31.38 27.71
CA ALA A 357 22.85 30.17 26.92
C ALA A 357 23.97 29.10 27.03
N ALA A 358 24.95 29.29 27.91
CA ALA A 358 25.95 28.28 28.25
C ALA A 358 25.45 27.26 29.31
N GLY A 359 24.26 27.46 29.88
CA GLY A 359 23.55 26.48 30.69
C GLY A 359 22.67 25.57 29.83
N GLN A 360 22.74 24.26 30.07
CA GLN A 360 22.25 23.16 29.23
C GLN A 360 20.72 23.05 29.08
N GLY A 361 20.01 24.06 28.58
CA GLY A 361 18.57 23.96 28.32
C GLY A 361 18.13 24.83 27.15
N GLU A 362 18.14 24.24 25.95
CA GLU A 362 17.32 24.69 24.81
C GLU A 362 15.95 24.02 24.86
#